data_AF-A0A432WFI2-F1
#
_entry.id   AF-A0A432WFI2-F1
#
_cell.length_a   1.000
_cell.length_b   1.000
_cell.length_c   1.000
_cell.angle_alpha   90.00
_cell.angle_beta   90.00
_cell.angle_gamma   90.00
#
_symmetry.space_group_name_H-M   'P 1'
#
loop_
_entity.id
_entity.type
_entity.pdbx_description
1 polymer ?
#
loop_
_entity_poly.entity_id
_entity_poly.type
_entity_poly.pdbx_seq_one_letter_code
_entity_poly.pdbx_strand_id
1 'polypeptide(L)'
;MIEQYGPLVERLLSGAFICPFSDPDNYRRLQNDEVRQALDEYLRPLNRRLAQSQGSGVYFLGYLNFDEQARDVLKSQFSQTLQSLMPLLEWMLMVQEALGRDGALTAGDSIKLQEFVLKTEDNQSLRHRLQLLANDRFFNSQADSVDAQVKQIFKRLREHGYVRQPHAERQYFEVTGKVDYLVDLVRFIRDEENLPVSDEAEQEALL
;
A
#
# COMPACT_ATOMS: atom_id res chain seq x y z
N MET A 1 1.87 -8.17 30.75
CA MET A 1 1.02 -8.56 29.60
C MET A 1 1.33 -7.79 28.30
N ILE A 2 1.78 -6.52 28.32
CA ILE A 2 2.13 -5.77 27.09
C ILE A 2 3.54 -6.10 26.55
N GLU A 3 4.50 -6.51 27.40
CA GLU A 3 5.85 -6.91 26.98
C GLU A 3 5.85 -8.03 25.93
N GLN A 4 4.81 -8.87 25.90
CA GLN A 4 4.63 -9.94 24.92
C GLN A 4 4.33 -9.42 23.49
N TYR A 5 3.83 -8.18 23.37
CA TYR A 5 3.43 -7.58 22.09
C TYR A 5 4.37 -6.49 21.60
N GLY A 6 5.47 -6.20 22.32
CA GLY A 6 6.46 -5.18 21.96
C GLY A 6 6.91 -5.23 20.49
N PRO A 7 7.33 -6.40 19.96
CA PRO A 7 7.74 -6.50 18.56
C PRO A 7 6.64 -6.18 17.54
N LEU A 8 5.38 -6.50 17.85
CA LEU A 8 4.25 -6.17 16.99
C LEU A 8 3.99 -4.65 17.01
N VAL A 9 4.03 -4.03 18.18
CA VAL A 9 3.88 -2.58 18.33
C VAL A 9 4.99 -1.84 17.58
N GLU A 10 6.26 -2.22 17.75
CA GLU A 10 7.38 -1.60 17.04
C GLU A 10 7.22 -1.68 15.51
N ARG A 11 6.78 -2.84 15.01
CA ARG A 11 6.52 -3.05 13.58
C ARG A 11 5.36 -2.20 13.07
N LEU A 12 4.28 -2.09 13.84
CA LEU A 12 3.15 -1.22 13.53
C LEU A 12 3.55 0.27 13.53
N LEU A 13 4.34 0.68 14.52
CA LEU A 13 4.87 2.05 14.64
C LEU A 13 5.84 2.42 13.50
N SER A 14 6.52 1.44 12.90
CA SER A 14 7.32 1.66 11.69
C SER A 14 6.48 1.83 10.41
N GLY A 15 5.14 1.82 10.52
CA GLY A 15 4.22 1.95 9.39
C GLY A 15 3.98 0.65 8.61
N ALA A 16 4.24 -0.51 9.22
CA ALA A 16 4.01 -1.79 8.56
C ALA A 16 2.52 -2.12 8.43
N PHE A 17 2.19 -2.83 7.36
CA PHE A 17 0.87 -3.41 7.11
C PHE A 17 0.91 -4.90 7.44
N ILE A 18 -0.01 -5.36 8.27
CA ILE A 18 -0.12 -6.73 8.76
C ILE A 18 -1.30 -7.42 8.06
N CYS A 19 -0.99 -8.42 7.25
CA CYS A 19 -1.96 -9.23 6.52
C CYS A 19 -1.53 -10.72 6.54
N PRO A 20 -2.38 -11.66 6.07
CA PRO A 20 -2.04 -13.09 6.06
C PRO A 20 -0.73 -13.43 5.33
N PHE A 21 -0.29 -12.58 4.43
CA PHE A 21 0.91 -12.78 3.61
C PHE A 21 2.14 -12.07 4.20
N SER A 22 2.01 -10.81 4.62
CA SER A 22 3.16 -10.04 5.13
C SER A 22 3.64 -10.51 6.50
N ASP A 23 2.72 -10.97 7.36
CA ASP A 23 3.02 -11.45 8.71
C ASP A 23 1.87 -12.35 9.22
N PRO A 24 1.86 -13.64 8.84
CA PRO A 24 0.77 -14.57 9.16
C PRO A 24 0.57 -14.77 10.67
N ASP A 25 1.65 -14.69 11.45
CA ASP A 25 1.60 -14.96 12.89
C ASP A 25 0.95 -13.80 13.63
N ASN A 26 1.40 -12.57 13.39
CA ASN A 26 0.77 -11.41 14.00
C ASN A 26 -0.63 -11.17 13.44
N TYR A 27 -0.88 -11.49 12.16
CA TYR A 27 -2.23 -11.44 11.62
C TYR A 27 -3.20 -12.35 12.38
N ARG A 28 -2.81 -13.60 12.66
CA ARG A 28 -3.60 -14.54 13.47
C ARG A 28 -3.82 -14.02 14.89
N ARG A 29 -2.81 -13.39 15.50
CA ARG A 29 -2.93 -12.78 16.83
C ARG A 29 -3.92 -11.63 16.85
N LEU A 30 -3.91 -10.78 15.82
CA LEU A 30 -4.83 -9.65 15.65
C LEU A 30 -6.28 -10.08 15.37
N GLN A 31 -6.54 -11.38 15.15
CA GLN A 31 -7.92 -11.90 15.14
C GLN A 31 -8.55 -11.96 16.54
N ASN A 32 -7.75 -11.82 17.62
CA ASN A 32 -8.27 -11.76 18.98
C ASN A 32 -8.61 -10.31 19.38
N ASP A 33 -9.86 -10.05 19.70
CA ASP A 33 -10.40 -8.76 20.13
C ASP A 33 -9.68 -8.20 21.36
N GLU A 34 -9.35 -9.04 22.33
CA GLU A 34 -8.64 -8.64 23.55
C GLU A 34 -7.24 -8.10 23.22
N VAL A 35 -6.57 -8.74 22.25
CA VAL A 35 -5.24 -8.30 21.77
C VAL A 35 -5.37 -6.95 21.07
N ARG A 36 -6.40 -6.78 20.25
CA ARG A 36 -6.66 -5.50 19.55
C ARG A 36 -6.94 -4.38 20.54
N GLN A 37 -7.79 -4.62 21.53
CA GLN A 37 -8.11 -3.64 22.56
C GLN A 37 -6.87 -3.25 23.38
N ALA A 38 -6.06 -4.23 23.80
CA ALA A 38 -4.83 -3.96 24.55
C ALA A 38 -3.82 -3.13 23.73
N LEU A 39 -3.72 -3.38 22.42
CA LEU A 39 -2.88 -2.59 21.51
C LEU A 39 -3.40 -1.15 21.38
N ASP A 40 -4.71 -0.97 21.21
CA ASP A 40 -5.32 0.36 21.11
C ASP A 40 -5.12 1.18 22.39
N GLU A 41 -5.32 0.58 23.56
CA GLU A 41 -5.06 1.24 24.85
C GLU A 41 -3.61 1.68 24.99
N TYR A 42 -2.67 0.85 24.56
CA TYR A 42 -1.23 1.16 24.60
C TYR A 42 -0.82 2.24 23.59
N LEU A 43 -1.46 2.29 22.41
CA LEU A 43 -1.15 3.24 21.34
C LEU A 43 -1.82 4.61 21.53
N ARG A 44 -2.86 4.67 22.36
CA ARG A 44 -3.63 5.89 22.64
C ARG A 44 -2.78 7.10 23.05
N PRO A 45 -1.79 6.99 23.95
CA PRO A 45 -0.94 8.12 24.33
C PRO A 45 -0.09 8.67 23.17
N LEU A 46 0.12 7.87 22.11
CA LEU A 46 0.86 8.26 20.91
C LEU A 46 -0.05 8.87 19.83
N ASN A 47 -1.33 9.12 20.13
CA ASN A 47 -2.36 9.49 19.16
C ASN A 47 -2.40 8.50 17.97
N ARG A 48 -2.34 7.20 18.27
CA ARG A 48 -2.44 6.11 17.30
C ARG A 48 -3.53 5.13 17.71
N ARG A 49 -4.08 4.44 16.71
CA ARG A 49 -5.00 3.31 16.87
C ARG A 49 -4.74 2.27 15.81
N LEU A 50 -5.05 1.02 16.12
CA LEU A 50 -5.12 -0.06 15.15
C LEU A 50 -6.32 0.20 14.23
N ALA A 51 -6.05 0.30 12.93
CA ALA A 51 -7.04 0.39 11.89
C ALA A 51 -7.03 -0.90 11.06
N GLN A 52 -8.15 -1.17 10.40
CA GLN A 52 -8.29 -2.27 9.46
C GLN A 52 -8.85 -1.72 8.15
N SER A 53 -8.30 -2.15 7.02
CA SER A 53 -8.84 -1.77 5.71
C SER A 53 -10.19 -2.45 5.48
N GLN A 54 -11.12 -1.73 4.85
CA GLN A 54 -12.43 -2.26 4.51
C GLN A 54 -12.28 -3.36 3.44
N GLY A 55 -12.81 -4.55 3.68
CA GLY A 55 -12.82 -5.65 2.70
C GLY A 55 -11.56 -6.52 2.65
N SER A 56 -10.35 -5.95 2.69
CA SER A 56 -9.08 -6.71 2.56
C SER A 56 -8.53 -7.26 3.88
N GLY A 57 -9.11 -6.83 5.00
CA GLY A 57 -8.80 -7.37 6.32
C GLY A 57 -7.42 -7.00 6.86
N VAL A 58 -6.69 -6.09 6.21
CA VAL A 58 -5.31 -5.70 6.53
C VAL A 58 -5.27 -4.73 7.70
N TYR A 59 -4.39 -4.97 8.66
CA TYR A 59 -4.20 -4.09 9.81
C TYR A 59 -3.02 -3.13 9.62
N PHE A 60 -3.18 -1.90 10.08
CA PHE A 60 -2.16 -0.85 10.05
C PHE A 60 -2.43 0.16 11.18
N LEU A 61 -1.53 1.12 11.41
CA LEU A 61 -1.80 2.20 12.36
C LEU A 61 -2.45 3.41 11.67
N GLY A 62 -3.59 3.82 12.21
CA GLY A 62 -4.21 5.10 11.92
C GLY A 62 -3.99 6.10 13.04
N TYR A 63 -4.34 7.36 12.78
CA TYR A 63 -4.45 8.39 13.82
C TYR A 63 -5.77 8.20 14.59
N LEU A 64 -5.72 8.50 15.90
CA LEU A 64 -6.91 8.43 16.76
C LEU A 64 -7.71 9.73 16.68
N ASN A 65 -7.06 10.87 16.86
CA ASN A 65 -7.67 12.21 16.84
C ASN A 65 -6.96 13.12 15.83
N PHE A 66 -7.75 14.00 15.21
CA PHE A 66 -7.29 15.02 14.28
C PHE A 66 -7.41 16.40 14.94
N ASP A 67 -6.37 16.85 15.64
CA ASP A 67 -6.27 18.25 16.06
C ASP A 67 -5.70 19.12 14.91
N GLU A 68 -5.72 20.44 15.09
CA GLU A 68 -5.32 21.39 14.04
C GLU A 68 -3.85 21.22 13.61
N GLN A 69 -2.96 20.87 14.55
CA GLN A 69 -1.55 20.59 14.28
C GLN A 69 -1.35 19.26 13.54
N ALA A 70 -2.13 18.22 13.88
CA ALA A 70 -2.16 16.95 13.18
C ALA A 70 -2.69 17.09 11.76
N ARG A 71 -3.65 17.99 11.52
CA ARG A 71 -4.19 18.25 10.17
C ARG A 71 -3.13 18.75 9.20
N ASP A 72 -2.26 19.66 9.61
CA ASP A 72 -1.20 20.18 8.73
C ASP A 72 -0.10 19.14 8.46
N VAL A 73 0.29 18.38 9.47
CA VAL A 73 1.21 17.24 9.30
C VAL A 73 0.62 16.19 8.37
N LEU A 74 -0.67 15.89 8.51
CA LEU A 74 -1.38 14.95 7.66
C LEU A 74 -1.52 15.44 6.23
N LYS A 75 -1.78 16.73 5.98
CA LYS A 75 -1.79 17.27 4.60
C LYS A 75 -0.45 17.09 3.89
N SER A 76 0.65 17.32 4.61
CA SER A 76 2.00 17.08 4.08
C SER A 76 2.26 15.59 3.82
N GLN A 77 1.92 14.72 4.77
CA GLN A 77 2.06 13.27 4.63
C GLN A 77 1.15 12.69 3.54
N PHE A 78 -0.06 13.22 3.38
CA PHE A 78 -1.02 12.83 2.36
C PHE A 78 -0.51 13.22 0.98
N SER A 79 0.00 14.44 0.80
CA SER A 79 0.64 14.87 -0.45
C SER A 79 1.82 13.96 -0.84
N GLN A 80 2.65 13.56 0.13
CA GLN A 80 3.74 12.61 -0.11
C GLN A 80 3.23 11.21 -0.47
N THR A 81 2.17 10.76 0.20
CA THR A 81 1.52 9.47 -0.09
C THR A 81 0.92 9.46 -1.49
N LEU A 82 0.23 10.53 -1.89
CA LEU A 82 -0.31 10.70 -3.25
C LEU A 82 0.78 10.74 -4.32
N GLN A 83 1.92 11.40 -4.05
CA GLN A 83 3.06 11.39 -4.98
C GLN A 83 3.59 9.98 -5.21
N SER A 84 3.58 9.11 -4.19
CA SER A 84 3.95 7.71 -4.33
C SER A 84 2.83 6.83 -4.90
N LEU A 85 1.57 7.27 -4.88
CA LEU A 85 0.43 6.47 -5.31
C LEU A 85 0.44 6.23 -6.82
N MET A 86 0.67 7.28 -7.62
CA MET A 86 0.67 7.19 -9.08
C MET A 86 1.65 6.15 -9.64
N PRO A 87 2.95 6.13 -9.27
CA PRO A 87 3.87 5.10 -9.76
C PRO A 87 3.47 3.69 -9.29
N LEU A 88 2.85 3.54 -8.12
CA LEU A 88 2.36 2.23 -7.66
C LEU A 88 1.18 1.72 -8.49
N LEU A 89 0.23 2.60 -8.84
CA LEU A 89 -0.90 2.24 -9.71
C LEU A 89 -0.43 1.88 -11.11
N GLU A 90 0.52 2.64 -11.65
CA GLU A 90 1.12 2.34 -12.95
C GLU A 90 1.81 0.97 -12.94
N TRP A 91 2.59 0.65 -11.89
CA TRP A 91 3.15 -0.68 -11.72
C TRP A 91 2.06 -1.78 -11.72
N MET A 92 0.97 -1.58 -10.98
CA MET A 92 -0.13 -2.56 -10.93
C MET A 92 -0.77 -2.78 -12.30
N LEU A 93 -0.99 -1.72 -13.08
CA LEU A 93 -1.54 -1.80 -14.44
C LEU A 93 -0.57 -2.53 -15.37
N MET A 94 0.72 -2.23 -15.30
CA MET A 94 1.74 -2.92 -16.10
C MET A 94 1.81 -4.42 -15.80
N VAL A 95 1.73 -4.82 -14.52
CA VAL A 95 1.71 -6.26 -14.17
C VAL A 95 0.45 -6.95 -14.71
N GLN A 96 -0.71 -6.30 -14.64
CA GLN A 96 -1.95 -6.84 -15.20
C GLN A 96 -1.84 -7.03 -16.72
N GLU A 97 -1.37 -6.01 -17.43
CA GLU A 97 -1.21 -6.05 -18.89
C GLU A 97 -0.17 -7.09 -19.32
N ALA A 98 1.01 -7.09 -18.71
CA ALA A 98 2.11 -7.98 -19.08
C ALA A 98 1.79 -9.46 -18.81
N LEU A 99 1.05 -9.74 -17.73
CA LEU A 99 0.70 -11.10 -17.31
C LEU A 99 -0.71 -11.53 -17.72
N GLY A 100 -1.46 -10.68 -18.45
CA GLY A 100 -2.80 -10.98 -18.94
C GLY A 100 -3.80 -11.28 -17.82
N ARG A 101 -3.78 -10.51 -16.73
CA ARG A 101 -4.69 -10.71 -15.59
C ARG A 101 -6.02 -10.02 -15.85
N ASP A 102 -7.14 -10.71 -15.55
CA ASP A 102 -8.50 -10.19 -15.74
C ASP A 102 -8.98 -9.23 -14.63
N GLY A 103 -8.15 -8.96 -13.61
CA GLY A 103 -8.53 -8.14 -12.47
C GLY A 103 -7.35 -7.43 -11.81
N ALA A 104 -7.70 -6.53 -10.88
CA ALA A 104 -6.72 -5.79 -10.10
C ALA A 104 -5.82 -6.74 -9.30
N LEU A 105 -4.54 -6.37 -9.16
CA LEU A 105 -3.63 -7.07 -8.25
C LEU A 105 -4.21 -7.07 -6.83
N THR A 106 -4.26 -8.25 -6.22
CA THR A 106 -4.71 -8.41 -4.84
C THR A 106 -3.73 -9.24 -4.01
N ALA A 107 -3.85 -9.19 -2.69
CA ALA A 107 -2.99 -9.96 -1.80
C ALA A 107 -3.00 -11.47 -2.10
N GLY A 108 -1.82 -12.08 -2.07
CA GLY A 108 -1.61 -13.48 -2.43
C GLY A 108 -1.32 -13.71 -3.91
N ASP A 109 -1.57 -12.70 -4.77
CA ASP A 109 -1.18 -12.78 -6.17
C ASP A 109 0.32 -12.98 -6.31
N SER A 110 0.69 -13.89 -7.18
CA SER A 110 2.07 -14.27 -7.39
C SER A 110 2.61 -13.72 -8.70
N ILE A 111 3.84 -13.19 -8.64
CA ILE A 111 4.53 -12.57 -9.76
C ILE A 111 5.90 -13.22 -9.92
N LYS A 112 6.11 -13.86 -11.06
CA LYS A 112 7.42 -14.37 -11.48
C LYS A 112 8.16 -13.24 -12.19
N LEU A 113 9.27 -12.79 -11.61
CA LEU A 113 10.00 -11.64 -12.14
C LEU A 113 10.44 -11.86 -13.59
N GLN A 114 10.96 -13.05 -13.89
CA GLN A 114 11.45 -13.41 -15.23
C GLN A 114 10.36 -13.38 -16.30
N GLU A 115 9.14 -13.78 -15.94
CA GLU A 115 8.00 -13.72 -16.85
C GLU A 115 7.61 -12.27 -17.14
N PHE A 116 7.58 -11.42 -16.10
CA PHE A 116 7.32 -10.00 -16.25
C PHE A 116 8.40 -9.29 -17.09
N VAL A 117 9.68 -9.62 -16.89
CA VAL A 117 10.80 -9.12 -17.71
C VAL A 117 10.59 -9.49 -19.17
N LEU A 118 10.42 -10.78 -19.48
CA LEU A 118 10.26 -11.26 -20.86
C LEU A 118 9.09 -10.56 -21.56
N LYS A 119 7.91 -10.51 -20.91
CA LYS A 119 6.71 -9.88 -21.45
C LYS A 119 6.88 -8.38 -21.67
N THR A 120 7.67 -7.73 -20.81
CA THR A 120 8.00 -6.31 -20.97
C THR A 120 8.97 -6.10 -22.12
N GLU A 121 10.03 -6.91 -22.25
CA GLU A 121 11.01 -6.81 -23.33
C GLU A 121 10.39 -6.94 -24.73
N ASP A 122 9.41 -7.84 -24.87
CA ASP A 122 8.73 -8.12 -26.13
C ASP A 122 7.69 -7.04 -26.53
N ASN A 123 7.40 -6.07 -25.65
CA ASN A 123 6.39 -5.03 -25.90
C ASN A 123 7.01 -3.62 -25.80
N GLN A 124 7.06 -2.91 -26.93
CA GLN A 124 7.64 -1.56 -26.99
C GLN A 124 6.95 -0.54 -26.08
N SER A 125 5.62 -0.61 -25.96
CA SER A 125 4.85 0.26 -25.07
C SER A 125 5.22 0.02 -23.60
N LEU A 126 5.24 -1.26 -23.19
CA LEU A 126 5.62 -1.64 -21.83
C LEU A 126 7.07 -1.25 -21.50
N ARG A 127 8.01 -1.38 -22.44
CA ARG A 127 9.40 -0.92 -22.22
C ARG A 127 9.48 0.57 -21.95
N HIS A 128 8.78 1.39 -22.74
CA HIS A 128 8.80 2.84 -22.55
C HIS A 128 8.18 3.23 -21.20
N ARG A 129 7.04 2.65 -20.85
CA ARG A 129 6.37 2.88 -19.55
C ARG A 129 7.24 2.41 -18.39
N LEU A 130 7.91 1.26 -18.51
CA LEU A 130 8.85 0.75 -17.51
C LEU A 130 9.98 1.76 -17.26
N GLN A 131 10.54 2.33 -18.32
CA GLN A 131 11.64 3.30 -18.19
C GLN A 131 11.20 4.55 -17.41
N LEU A 132 10.01 5.08 -17.73
CA LEU A 132 9.44 6.22 -16.99
C LEU A 132 9.18 5.85 -15.52
N LEU A 133 8.57 4.69 -15.29
CA LEU A 133 8.27 4.16 -13.97
C LEU A 133 9.55 3.96 -13.14
N ALA A 134 10.57 3.35 -13.73
CA ALA A 134 11.83 3.05 -13.05
C ALA A 134 12.56 4.34 -12.63
N ASN A 135 12.48 5.40 -13.44
CA ASN A 135 13.08 6.70 -13.18
C ASN A 135 12.30 7.55 -12.16
N ASP A 136 11.04 7.20 -11.86
CA ASP A 136 10.24 7.89 -10.84
C ASP A 136 10.97 7.92 -9.49
N ARG A 137 10.81 9.01 -8.73
CA ARG A 137 11.50 9.22 -7.45
C ARG A 137 11.28 8.08 -6.46
N PHE A 138 10.12 7.41 -6.50
CA PHE A 138 9.81 6.29 -5.64
C PHE A 138 10.71 5.07 -5.93
N PHE A 139 10.97 4.78 -7.22
CA PHE A 139 11.78 3.63 -7.63
C PHE A 139 13.27 3.97 -7.76
N ASN A 140 13.55 5.17 -8.25
CA ASN A 140 14.86 5.80 -8.36
C ASN A 140 15.92 4.88 -8.99
N SER A 141 15.57 4.27 -10.12
CA SER A 141 16.49 3.52 -10.97
C SER A 141 17.14 4.46 -11.98
N GLN A 142 18.38 4.14 -12.37
CA GLN A 142 19.12 4.78 -13.47
C GLN A 142 19.63 3.71 -14.44
N ALA A 143 19.05 2.51 -14.41
CA ALA A 143 19.48 1.39 -15.23
C ALA A 143 18.86 1.47 -16.63
N ASP A 144 19.60 1.02 -17.64
CA ASP A 144 19.17 1.05 -19.04
C ASP A 144 18.48 -0.25 -19.49
N SER A 145 18.76 -1.39 -18.84
CA SER A 145 18.17 -2.67 -19.20
C SER A 145 16.86 -2.94 -18.46
N VAL A 146 15.92 -3.59 -19.15
CA VAL A 146 14.61 -3.99 -18.58
C VAL A 146 14.80 -4.84 -17.34
N ASP A 147 15.65 -5.87 -17.41
CA ASP A 147 15.95 -6.74 -16.25
C ASP A 147 16.44 -5.95 -15.02
N ALA A 148 17.37 -5.00 -15.19
CA ALA A 148 17.89 -4.22 -14.08
C ALA A 148 16.84 -3.23 -13.51
N GLN A 149 16.05 -2.59 -14.39
CA GLN A 149 14.94 -1.73 -13.99
C GLN A 149 13.90 -2.50 -13.18
N VAL A 150 13.45 -3.65 -13.68
CA VAL A 150 12.48 -4.52 -13.00
C VAL A 150 13.01 -4.99 -11.64
N LYS A 151 14.28 -5.42 -11.56
CA LYS A 151 14.89 -5.82 -10.27
C LYS A 151 14.89 -4.68 -9.26
N GLN A 152 15.22 -3.46 -9.67
CA GLN A 152 15.21 -2.29 -8.80
C GLN A 152 13.79 -1.93 -8.33
N ILE A 153 12.80 -1.98 -9.24
CA ILE A 153 11.38 -1.76 -8.91
C ILE A 153 10.92 -2.77 -7.85
N PHE A 154 11.14 -4.07 -8.08
CA PHE A 154 10.70 -5.12 -7.14
C PHE A 154 11.45 -5.08 -5.81
N LYS A 155 12.73 -4.67 -5.81
CA LYS A 155 13.47 -4.39 -4.59
C LYS A 155 12.79 -3.29 -3.76
N ARG A 156 12.42 -2.17 -4.38
CA ARG A 156 11.72 -1.06 -3.71
C ARG A 156 10.33 -1.47 -3.22
N LEU A 157 9.55 -2.17 -4.05
CA LEU A 157 8.25 -2.70 -3.63
C LEU A 157 8.36 -3.59 -2.39
N ARG A 158 9.41 -4.42 -2.31
CA ARG A 158 9.69 -5.26 -1.16
C ARG A 158 10.10 -4.45 0.07
N GLU A 159 11.00 -3.48 -0.10
CA GLU A 159 11.44 -2.57 0.98
C GLU A 159 10.26 -1.80 1.58
N HIS A 160 9.32 -1.36 0.75
CA HIS A 160 8.12 -0.64 1.18
C HIS A 160 6.94 -1.55 1.56
N GLY A 161 7.11 -2.88 1.50
CA GLY A 161 6.14 -3.86 1.96
C GLY A 161 4.91 -4.05 1.06
N TYR A 162 4.99 -3.73 -0.23
CA TYR A 162 3.92 -4.01 -1.21
C TYR A 162 3.94 -5.46 -1.67
N VAL A 163 5.14 -6.03 -1.80
CA VAL A 163 5.37 -7.45 -2.12
C VAL A 163 6.29 -8.07 -1.09
N ARG A 164 6.23 -9.39 -0.93
CA ARG A 164 7.26 -10.17 -0.24
C ARG A 164 7.90 -11.16 -1.21
N GLN A 165 9.08 -11.64 -0.84
CA GLN A 165 9.80 -12.68 -1.58
C GLN A 165 9.91 -13.91 -0.67
N PRO A 166 9.00 -14.90 -0.78
CA PRO A 166 8.95 -16.04 0.15
C PRO A 166 10.23 -16.87 0.17
N HIS A 167 10.97 -16.89 -0.94
CA HIS A 167 12.23 -17.61 -1.08
C HIS A 167 13.31 -16.65 -1.58
N ALA A 168 14.33 -16.37 -0.75
CA ALA A 168 15.36 -15.37 -1.05
C ALA A 168 16.12 -15.65 -2.37
N GLU A 169 16.26 -16.92 -2.75
CA GLU A 169 16.99 -17.35 -3.94
C GLU A 169 16.14 -17.31 -5.22
N ARG A 170 14.81 -17.23 -5.10
CA ARG A 170 13.89 -17.26 -6.25
C ARG A 170 13.40 -15.86 -6.54
N GLN A 171 13.43 -15.45 -7.81
CA GLN A 171 12.83 -14.20 -8.27
C GLN A 171 11.30 -14.34 -8.40
N TYR A 172 10.68 -14.68 -7.28
CA TYR A 172 9.28 -14.96 -7.13
C TYR A 172 8.75 -14.09 -6.00
N PHE A 173 7.71 -13.31 -6.30
CA PHE A 173 7.15 -12.34 -5.39
C PHE A 173 5.67 -12.63 -5.17
N GLU A 174 5.22 -12.34 -3.97
CA GLU A 174 3.82 -12.44 -3.57
C GLU A 174 3.33 -11.08 -3.10
N VAL A 175 2.20 -10.65 -3.65
CA VAL A 175 1.55 -9.38 -3.32
C VAL A 175 1.01 -9.44 -1.90
N THR A 176 1.18 -8.35 -1.15
CA THR A 176 0.67 -8.23 0.22
C THR A 176 -0.62 -7.43 0.26
N GLY A 177 -1.33 -7.50 1.39
CA GLY A 177 -2.53 -6.69 1.65
C GLY A 177 -2.32 -5.18 1.59
N LYS A 178 -1.08 -4.69 1.64
CA LYS A 178 -0.82 -3.27 1.43
C LYS A 178 -1.29 -2.79 0.04
N VAL A 179 -1.26 -3.67 -0.96
CA VAL A 179 -1.80 -3.37 -2.30
C VAL A 179 -3.32 -3.25 -2.26
N ASP A 180 -4.02 -4.11 -1.52
CA ASP A 180 -5.47 -3.99 -1.38
C ASP A 180 -5.86 -2.67 -0.69
N TYR A 181 -5.09 -2.24 0.32
CA TYR A 181 -5.27 -0.93 0.94
C TYR A 181 -5.11 0.22 -0.07
N LEU A 182 -4.17 0.13 -1.03
CA LEU A 182 -4.07 1.14 -2.10
C LEU A 182 -5.33 1.16 -2.97
N VAL A 183 -5.86 -0.02 -3.31
CA VAL A 183 -7.10 -0.13 -4.10
C VAL A 183 -8.27 0.49 -3.33
N ASP A 184 -8.38 0.21 -2.04
CA ASP A 184 -9.41 0.79 -1.17
C ASP A 184 -9.26 2.31 -1.06
N LEU A 185 -8.02 2.82 -0.97
CA LEU A 185 -7.74 4.25 -0.98
C LEU A 185 -8.14 4.93 -2.29
N VAL A 186 -7.86 4.31 -3.44
CA VAL A 186 -8.28 4.83 -4.75
C VAL A 186 -9.80 4.84 -4.88
N ARG A 187 -10.48 3.79 -4.41
CA ARG A 187 -11.95 3.75 -4.38
C ARG A 187 -12.51 4.87 -3.51
N PHE A 188 -11.95 5.05 -2.31
CA PHE A 188 -12.35 6.13 -1.40
C PHE A 188 -12.18 7.51 -2.04
N ILE A 189 -11.01 7.80 -2.63
CA ILE A 189 -10.77 9.08 -3.32
C ILE A 189 -11.79 9.28 -4.44
N ARG A 190 -12.02 8.27 -5.28
CA ARG A 190 -12.99 8.35 -6.38
C ARG A 190 -14.42 8.56 -5.89
N ASP A 191 -14.81 7.88 -4.81
CA ASP A 191 -16.16 7.98 -4.28
C ASP A 191 -16.39 9.35 -3.61
N GLU A 192 -15.35 9.91 -2.96
CA GLU A 192 -15.37 11.27 -2.39
C GLU A 192 -15.40 12.36 -3.48
N GLU A 193 -14.58 12.23 -4.54
CA GLU A 193 -14.59 13.16 -5.68
C GLU A 193 -15.90 13.10 -6.48
N ASN A 194 -16.63 11.98 -6.40
CA ASN A 194 -17.96 11.82 -6.99
C ASN A 194 -19.11 12.10 -6.00
N LEU A 195 -18.83 12.61 -4.80
CA LEU A 195 -19.90 13.12 -3.94
C LEU A 195 -20.57 14.29 -4.67
N PRO A 196 -21.91 14.30 -4.80
CA PRO A 196 -22.59 15.50 -5.20
C PRO A 196 -22.20 16.59 -4.21
N VAL A 197 -21.62 17.69 -4.69
CA VAL A 197 -21.56 18.92 -3.91
C VAL A 197 -23.02 19.19 -3.55
N SER A 198 -23.38 18.99 -2.29
CA SER A 198 -24.75 19.27 -1.85
C SER A 198 -25.04 20.73 -2.19
N ASP A 199 -26.00 20.96 -3.09
CA ASP A 199 -26.63 22.26 -3.34
C ASP A 199 -27.45 22.74 -2.11
N GLU A 200 -26.93 22.51 -0.90
CA GLU A 200 -27.52 22.95 0.37
C GLU A 200 -26.75 24.12 0.99
N ALA A 201 -25.75 24.67 0.29
CA ALA A 201 -25.05 25.89 0.68
C ALA A 201 -25.63 27.19 0.09
N GLU A 202 -26.76 27.15 -0.65
CA GLU A 202 -27.38 28.36 -1.24
C GLU A 202 -28.86 28.62 -0.84
N GLN A 203 -29.44 27.91 0.14
CA GLN A 203 -30.82 28.17 0.61
C GLN A 203 -30.98 28.82 2.00
N GLU A 204 -29.89 29.28 2.63
CA GLU A 204 -29.97 30.12 3.85
C GLU A 204 -29.75 31.63 3.60
N ALA A 205 -29.67 32.07 2.34
CA ALA A 205 -29.64 33.50 1.97
C ALA A 205 -31.01 34.04 1.51
N LEU A 206 -32.08 33.25 1.63
CA LEU A 206 -33.43 33.62 1.16
C LEU A 206 -34.54 33.04 2.05
N LEU A 207 -34.41 33.15 3.38
CA LEU A 207 -35.52 33.16 4.34
C LEU A 207 -35.24 34.12 5.49
#